data_AF-A0A6J2U0H7-F1
#
_entry.id   AF-A0A6J2U0H7-F1
#
_cell.length_a   1.000
_cell.length_b   1.000
_cell.length_c   1.000
_cell.angle_alpha   90.00
_cell.angle_beta   90.00
_cell.angle_gamma   90.00
#
_symmetry.space_group_name_H-M   'P 1'
#
loop_
_entity.id
_entity.type
_entity.pdbx_description
1 polymer ?
#
loop_
_entity_poly.entity_id
_entity_poly.type
_entity_poly.pdbx_seq_one_letter_code
_entity_poly.pdbx_strand_id
1 'polypeptide(L)'
;MNFNYFPNYYSIEDIFVTQEKVECKVNSRLQRMGFLDAGSETEHLEPGRTINLPLWYIKELKVNNAYFTVAVPDVYKNVHKAVCEAETTHIELGRLHPYFYEFGRYLTPYDRNHVIGRIVFETLRQRVRHLLDISKNNTQNNKPEHKLDNIETKLHDAGIRTNTMYTNWLQMSASNISISELVLEHQKKRKRAELDDDAADGHDGSPNSKKRATM
;
A
#
# COMPACT_ATOMS: atom_id res chain seq x y z
N MET A 1 15.64 -4.71 5.62
CA MET A 1 14.37 -4.63 4.86
C MET A 1 14.27 -5.89 4.02
N ASN A 2 13.30 -6.77 4.30
CA ASN A 2 13.05 -7.94 3.46
C ASN A 2 12.31 -7.46 2.20
N PHE A 3 13.06 -7.18 1.14
CA PHE A 3 12.52 -7.03 -0.19
C PHE A 3 12.25 -8.42 -0.75
N ASN A 4 11.23 -9.09 -0.25
CA ASN A 4 10.84 -10.36 -0.85
C ASN A 4 10.13 -10.04 -2.17
N TYR A 5 10.82 -10.28 -3.27
CA TYR A 5 10.27 -10.38 -4.63
C TYR A 5 9.31 -11.59 -4.76
N PHE A 6 8.78 -12.13 -3.67
CA PHE A 6 7.94 -13.32 -3.56
C PHE A 6 6.82 -13.07 -2.53
N PRO A 7 5.63 -13.67 -2.72
CA PRO A 7 4.57 -13.66 -1.72
C PRO A 7 5.15 -13.96 -0.34
N ASN A 8 4.81 -13.13 0.65
CA ASN A 8 5.38 -13.23 1.99
C ASN A 8 4.27 -13.05 3.00
N TYR A 9 4.00 -14.11 3.76
CA TYR A 9 3.02 -14.11 4.83
C TYR A 9 3.20 -12.97 5.85
N TYR A 10 4.43 -12.54 6.10
CA TYR A 10 4.75 -11.45 7.03
C TYR A 10 4.76 -10.05 6.39
N SER A 11 4.53 -9.96 5.08
CA SER A 11 4.44 -8.67 4.41
C SER A 11 3.04 -8.09 4.57
N ILE A 12 2.94 -6.97 5.27
CA ILE A 12 1.69 -6.22 5.40
C ILE A 12 1.16 -5.81 4.02
N GLU A 13 2.06 -5.49 3.09
CA GLU A 13 1.71 -5.09 1.73
C GLU A 13 1.10 -6.25 0.96
N ASP A 14 1.68 -7.44 1.10
CA ASP A 14 1.15 -8.63 0.45
C ASP A 14 -0.25 -8.98 0.97
N ILE A 15 -0.51 -8.74 2.27
CA ILE A 15 -1.85 -8.83 2.85
C ILE A 15 -2.78 -7.80 2.20
N PHE A 16 -2.36 -6.55 2.04
CA PHE A 16 -3.18 -5.52 1.37
C PHE A 16 -3.47 -5.87 -0.10
N VAL A 17 -2.48 -6.35 -0.84
CA VAL A 17 -2.65 -6.76 -2.24
C VAL A 17 -3.62 -7.93 -2.36
N THR A 18 -3.47 -8.93 -1.51
CA THR A 18 -4.27 -10.16 -1.61
C THR A 18 -5.67 -10.01 -1.01
N GLN A 19 -5.93 -8.97 -0.23
CA GLN A 19 -7.26 -8.58 0.21
C GLN A 19 -8.11 -7.96 -0.91
N GLU A 20 -7.47 -7.43 -1.97
CA GLU A 20 -8.16 -6.84 -3.11
C GLU A 20 -9.12 -7.85 -3.75
N LYS A 21 -10.31 -7.38 -4.14
CA LYS A 21 -11.32 -8.22 -4.79
C LYS A 21 -11.06 -8.31 -6.28
N VAL A 22 -11.22 -9.52 -6.82
CA VAL A 22 -11.18 -9.81 -8.24
C VAL A 22 -12.55 -10.27 -8.73
N GLU A 23 -12.93 -9.77 -9.90
CA GLU A 23 -14.15 -10.19 -10.56
C GLU A 23 -13.96 -11.63 -11.08
N CYS A 24 -14.89 -12.50 -10.72
CA CYS A 24 -14.88 -13.92 -11.06
C CYS A 24 -16.21 -14.32 -11.68
N LYS A 25 -16.16 -14.97 -12.83
CA LYS A 25 -17.32 -15.62 -13.44
C LYS A 25 -17.44 -17.06 -12.93
N VAL A 26 -18.61 -17.41 -12.41
CA VAL A 26 -18.93 -18.76 -11.95
C VAL A 26 -19.13 -19.67 -13.16
N ASN A 27 -18.40 -20.78 -13.21
CA ASN A 27 -18.45 -21.73 -14.33
C ASN A 27 -19.38 -22.93 -14.05
N SER A 28 -19.61 -23.25 -12.77
CA SER A 28 -20.42 -24.39 -12.33
C SER A 28 -21.27 -24.02 -11.13
N ARG A 29 -22.41 -24.69 -10.93
CA ARG A 29 -23.27 -24.48 -9.76
C ARG A 29 -22.51 -24.72 -8.45
N LEU A 30 -22.54 -23.75 -7.54
CA LEU A 30 -21.90 -23.84 -6.22
C LEU A 30 -22.96 -24.00 -5.13
N GLN A 31 -22.80 -25.03 -4.32
CA GLN A 31 -23.79 -25.35 -3.30
C GLN A 31 -23.71 -24.38 -2.12
N ARG A 32 -24.86 -23.88 -1.64
CA ARG A 32 -24.96 -23.05 -0.43
C ARG A 32 -24.19 -21.74 -0.50
N MET A 33 -23.89 -21.26 -1.71
CA MET A 33 -23.16 -20.02 -1.96
C MET A 33 -24.03 -18.92 -2.60
N GLY A 34 -25.35 -19.08 -2.60
CA GLY A 34 -26.27 -18.07 -3.14
C GLY A 34 -26.10 -16.70 -2.49
N PHE A 35 -25.72 -16.66 -1.20
CA PHE A 35 -25.45 -15.42 -0.45
C PHE A 35 -24.32 -14.54 -1.02
N LEU A 36 -23.45 -15.09 -1.88
CA LEU A 36 -22.39 -14.31 -2.54
C LEU A 36 -22.95 -13.37 -3.61
N ASP A 37 -24.14 -13.64 -4.10
CA ASP A 37 -24.87 -12.78 -5.02
C ASP A 37 -26.05 -12.16 -4.28
N ALA A 38 -25.95 -10.87 -3.99
CA ALA A 38 -26.99 -10.13 -3.28
C ALA A 38 -28.37 -10.13 -3.99
N GLY A 39 -28.40 -10.42 -5.29
CA GLY A 39 -29.62 -10.56 -6.08
C GLY A 39 -30.13 -12.00 -6.24
N SER A 40 -29.48 -12.99 -5.64
CA SER A 40 -29.86 -14.39 -5.78
C SER A 40 -30.93 -14.78 -4.76
N GLU A 41 -32.08 -15.25 -5.23
CA GLU A 41 -33.14 -15.82 -4.40
C GLU A 41 -32.91 -17.33 -4.10
N THR A 42 -31.92 -17.94 -4.75
CA THR A 42 -31.60 -19.36 -4.59
C THR A 42 -30.55 -19.60 -3.51
N GLU A 43 -30.64 -20.71 -2.78
CA GLU A 43 -29.64 -21.14 -1.79
C GLU A 43 -28.26 -21.39 -2.44
N HIS A 44 -28.27 -21.83 -3.70
CA HIS A 44 -27.07 -22.14 -4.48
C HIS A 44 -26.72 -21.00 -5.43
N LEU A 45 -25.45 -20.91 -5.81
CA LEU A 45 -24.99 -19.95 -6.82
C LEU A 45 -24.97 -20.64 -8.18
N GLU A 46 -25.75 -20.12 -9.12
CA GLU A 46 -25.87 -20.69 -10.46
C GLU A 46 -24.71 -20.26 -11.39
N PRO A 47 -24.35 -21.08 -12.39
CA PRO A 47 -23.29 -20.76 -13.34
C PRO A 47 -23.63 -19.54 -14.19
N GLY A 48 -22.60 -18.84 -14.67
CA GLY A 48 -22.71 -17.65 -15.49
C GLY A 48 -22.75 -16.34 -14.69
N ARG A 49 -22.96 -16.41 -13.37
CA ARG A 49 -22.98 -15.22 -12.51
C ARG A 49 -21.57 -14.66 -12.31
N THR A 50 -21.49 -13.33 -12.24
CA THR A 50 -20.27 -12.60 -11.88
C THR A 50 -20.32 -12.25 -10.40
N ILE A 51 -19.26 -12.58 -9.66
CA ILE A 51 -19.09 -12.26 -8.25
C ILE A 51 -17.71 -11.66 -7.98
N ASN A 52 -17.57 -10.93 -6.88
CA ASN A 52 -16.29 -10.36 -6.46
C ASN A 52 -15.72 -11.17 -5.29
N LEU A 53 -14.58 -11.82 -5.50
CA LEU A 53 -13.93 -12.66 -4.49
C LEU A 53 -12.56 -12.08 -4.12
N PRO A 54 -12.13 -12.18 -2.85
CA PRO A 54 -10.79 -11.77 -2.46
C PRO A 54 -9.71 -12.58 -3.18
N LEU A 55 -8.64 -11.92 -3.58
CA LEU A 55 -7.52 -12.56 -4.30
C LEU A 55 -6.84 -13.64 -3.46
N TRP A 56 -6.76 -13.49 -2.14
CA TRP A 56 -6.19 -14.51 -1.25
C TRP A 56 -6.93 -15.85 -1.31
N TYR A 57 -8.23 -15.85 -1.63
CA TYR A 57 -8.99 -17.09 -1.80
C TYR A 57 -8.73 -17.68 -3.18
N ILE A 58 -8.80 -16.83 -4.21
CA ILE A 58 -8.62 -17.23 -5.61
C ILE A 58 -7.22 -17.79 -5.86
N LYS A 59 -6.17 -17.19 -5.29
CA LYS A 59 -4.78 -17.60 -5.51
C LYS A 59 -4.47 -19.02 -5.04
N GLU A 60 -5.23 -19.54 -4.07
CA GLU A 60 -5.09 -20.90 -3.55
C GLU A 60 -5.82 -21.94 -4.42
N LEU A 61 -6.67 -21.48 -5.33
CA LEU A 61 -7.31 -22.34 -6.32
C LEU A 61 -6.34 -22.58 -7.48
N LYS A 62 -6.48 -23.74 -8.14
CA LYS A 62 -5.75 -24.00 -9.40
C LYS A 62 -6.14 -22.92 -10.42
N VAL A 63 -5.17 -22.43 -11.18
CA VAL A 63 -5.41 -21.42 -12.23
C VAL A 63 -6.52 -21.86 -13.20
N ASN A 64 -6.52 -23.14 -13.58
CA ASN A 64 -7.54 -23.75 -14.45
C ASN A 64 -8.66 -24.45 -13.65
N ASN A 65 -9.10 -23.85 -12.54
CA ASN A 65 -10.17 -24.41 -11.72
C ASN A 65 -11.50 -24.44 -12.50
N ALA A 66 -12.26 -25.52 -12.33
CA ALA A 66 -13.58 -25.70 -12.89
C ALA A 66 -14.65 -24.76 -12.31
N TYR A 67 -14.46 -24.20 -11.11
CA TYR A 67 -15.48 -23.40 -10.43
C TYR A 67 -15.54 -21.94 -10.90
N PHE A 68 -14.39 -21.31 -11.16
CA PHE A 68 -14.30 -19.87 -11.42
C PHE A 68 -13.39 -19.55 -12.60
N THR A 69 -13.77 -18.53 -13.38
CA THR A 69 -12.90 -17.84 -14.33
C THR A 69 -12.63 -16.44 -13.82
N VAL A 70 -11.38 -16.12 -13.53
CA VAL A 70 -10.98 -14.75 -13.11
C VAL A 70 -11.04 -13.82 -14.31
N ALA A 71 -11.71 -12.68 -14.17
CA ALA A 71 -11.70 -11.62 -15.15
C ALA A 71 -10.53 -10.67 -14.89
N VAL A 72 -9.80 -10.32 -15.95
CA VAL A 72 -8.70 -9.35 -15.86
C VAL A 72 -9.28 -7.96 -15.60
N PRO A 73 -8.88 -7.28 -14.51
CA PRO A 73 -9.39 -5.95 -14.18
C PRO A 73 -9.04 -4.91 -15.26
N ASP A 74 -9.96 -3.97 -15.49
CA ASP A 74 -9.86 -2.96 -16.55
C ASP A 74 -8.66 -2.01 -16.40
N VAL A 75 -8.10 -1.89 -15.19
CA VAL A 75 -6.86 -1.12 -14.96
C VAL A 75 -5.74 -1.57 -15.89
N TYR A 76 -5.61 -2.87 -16.15
CA TYR A 76 -4.57 -3.38 -17.05
C TYR A 76 -4.90 -3.12 -18.52
N LYS A 77 -6.18 -3.04 -18.90
CA LYS A 77 -6.57 -2.67 -20.27
C LYS A 77 -6.19 -1.22 -20.57
N ASN A 78 -6.41 -0.32 -19.62
CA ASN A 78 -6.08 1.10 -19.77
C ASN A 78 -4.57 1.31 -19.86
N VAL A 79 -3.80 0.68 -18.96
CA VAL A 79 -2.34 0.81 -18.96
C VAL A 79 -1.72 0.09 -20.18
N HIS A 80 -2.33 -0.99 -20.69
CA HIS A 80 -1.89 -1.63 -21.92
C HIS A 80 -1.79 -0.65 -23.10
N LYS A 81 -2.81 0.20 -23.27
CA LYS A 81 -2.83 1.22 -24.33
C LYS A 81 -1.62 2.16 -24.20
N ALA A 82 -1.38 2.69 -23.01
CA ALA A 82 -0.27 3.60 -22.76
C ALA A 82 1.10 2.93 -22.91
N VAL A 83 1.22 1.63 -22.60
CA VAL A 83 2.42 0.83 -22.89
C VAL A 83 2.65 0.73 -24.40
N CYS A 84 1.59 0.49 -25.19
CA CYS A 84 1.69 0.47 -26.65
C CYS A 84 2.08 1.84 -27.24
N GLU A 85 1.65 2.93 -26.61
CA GLU A 85 1.96 4.31 -26.99
C GLU A 85 3.30 4.81 -26.42
N ALA A 86 3.95 4.04 -25.53
CA ALA A 86 5.17 4.39 -24.82
C ALA A 86 5.07 5.63 -23.91
N GLU A 87 3.88 5.92 -23.38
CA GLU A 87 3.60 7.09 -22.54
C GLU A 87 3.34 6.75 -21.07
N THR A 88 4.02 5.72 -20.53
CA THR A 88 3.71 5.22 -19.19
C THR A 88 4.07 6.17 -18.04
N THR A 89 4.90 7.18 -18.27
CA THR A 89 5.35 8.15 -17.25
C THR A 89 4.25 9.09 -16.78
N HIS A 90 3.29 9.44 -17.65
CA HIS A 90 2.19 10.37 -17.33
C HIS A 90 1.00 9.72 -16.63
N ILE A 91 1.04 8.39 -16.45
CA ILE A 91 -0.03 7.66 -15.78
C ILE A 91 0.11 7.80 -14.26
N GLU A 92 -0.99 8.20 -13.60
CA GLU A 92 -1.11 8.19 -12.15
C GLU A 92 -1.43 6.78 -11.63
N LEU A 93 -0.42 5.90 -11.55
CA LEU A 93 -0.61 4.50 -11.14
C LEU A 93 -1.24 4.39 -9.76
N GLY A 94 -0.82 5.18 -8.76
CA GLY A 94 -1.38 5.13 -7.41
C GLY A 94 -2.81 5.63 -7.30
N ARG A 95 -3.35 6.28 -8.34
CA ARG A 95 -4.77 6.61 -8.46
C ARG A 95 -5.56 5.46 -9.08
N LEU A 96 -4.97 4.75 -10.04
CA LEU A 96 -5.56 3.59 -10.68
C LEU A 96 -5.62 2.38 -9.75
N HIS A 97 -4.50 2.05 -9.11
CA HIS A 97 -4.39 0.98 -8.14
C HIS A 97 -3.13 1.19 -7.28
N PRO A 98 -3.24 1.26 -5.94
CA PRO A 98 -2.10 1.58 -5.06
C PRO A 98 -0.97 0.54 -5.09
N TYR A 99 -1.28 -0.70 -5.50
CA TYR A 99 -0.34 -1.81 -5.63
C TYR A 99 -0.37 -2.44 -7.03
N PHE A 100 -0.40 -1.61 -8.07
CA PHE A 100 -0.53 -1.99 -9.48
C PHE A 100 0.43 -3.12 -9.90
N TYR A 101 1.71 -3.04 -9.52
CA TYR A 101 2.71 -4.01 -9.93
C TYR A 101 2.54 -5.37 -9.25
N GLU A 102 2.32 -5.35 -7.94
CA GLU A 102 2.17 -6.58 -7.14
C GLU A 102 0.85 -7.29 -7.46
N PHE A 103 -0.23 -6.53 -7.62
CA PHE A 103 -1.51 -7.08 -8.04
C PHE A 103 -1.43 -7.71 -9.44
N GLY A 104 -0.73 -7.06 -10.37
CA GLY A 104 -0.58 -7.54 -11.75
C GLY A 104 0.24 -8.82 -11.80
N ARG A 105 1.26 -8.94 -10.94
CA ARG A 105 2.01 -10.17 -10.76
C ARG A 105 1.13 -11.34 -10.33
N TYR A 106 0.24 -11.13 -9.35
CA TYR A 106 -0.70 -12.18 -8.92
C TYR A 106 -1.72 -12.56 -9.99
N LEU A 107 -2.11 -11.61 -10.84
CA LEU A 107 -3.07 -11.83 -11.92
C LEU A 107 -2.46 -12.47 -13.16
N THR A 108 -1.13 -12.37 -13.34
CA THR A 108 -0.43 -12.87 -14.53
C THR A 108 -0.75 -14.34 -14.86
N PRO A 109 -0.84 -15.28 -13.90
CA PRO A 109 -1.21 -16.67 -14.20
C PRO A 109 -2.63 -16.82 -14.77
N TYR A 110 -3.56 -15.91 -14.41
CA TYR A 110 -4.95 -15.96 -14.84
C TYR A 110 -5.19 -15.27 -16.19
N ASP A 111 -4.19 -14.55 -16.70
CA ASP A 111 -4.26 -13.87 -17.99
C ASP A 111 -3.98 -14.84 -19.15
N ARG A 112 -5.06 -15.25 -19.82
CA ARG A 112 -5.00 -16.13 -21.00
C ARG A 112 -4.27 -15.51 -22.19
N ASN A 113 -4.21 -14.18 -22.28
CA ASN A 113 -3.56 -13.49 -23.39
C ASN A 113 -2.08 -13.19 -23.11
N HIS A 114 -1.60 -13.48 -21.90
CA HIS A 114 -0.20 -13.26 -21.47
C HIS A 114 0.31 -11.82 -21.66
N VAL A 115 -0.56 -10.83 -21.48
CA VAL A 115 -0.30 -9.41 -21.67
C VAL A 115 0.10 -8.72 -20.37
N ILE A 116 -0.49 -9.10 -19.22
CA ILE A 116 -0.27 -8.42 -17.93
C ILE A 116 1.21 -8.38 -17.55
N GLY A 117 1.93 -9.51 -17.69
CA GLY A 117 3.35 -9.57 -17.36
C GLY A 117 4.18 -8.54 -18.15
N ARG A 118 3.88 -8.38 -19.45
CA ARG A 118 4.53 -7.37 -20.30
C ARG A 118 4.15 -5.95 -19.89
N ILE A 119 2.87 -5.69 -19.58
CA ILE A 119 2.41 -4.39 -19.10
C ILE A 119 3.18 -3.98 -17.84
N VAL A 120 3.20 -4.85 -16.83
CA VAL A 120 3.87 -4.62 -15.54
C VAL A 120 5.36 -4.34 -15.76
N PHE A 121 6.03 -5.16 -16.57
CA PHE A 121 7.45 -5.01 -16.86
C PHE A 121 7.78 -3.71 -17.61
N GLU A 122 7.12 -3.44 -18.73
CA GLU A 122 7.41 -2.26 -19.55
C GLU A 122 7.07 -0.96 -18.82
N THR A 123 5.99 -0.94 -18.04
CA THR A 123 5.61 0.20 -17.20
C THR A 123 6.72 0.53 -16.20
N LEU A 124 7.20 -0.47 -15.44
CA LEU A 124 8.28 -0.24 -14.48
C LEU A 124 9.58 0.17 -15.18
N ARG A 125 9.93 -0.51 -16.29
CA ARG A 125 11.15 -0.25 -17.06
C ARG A 125 11.23 1.20 -17.54
N GLN A 126 10.13 1.75 -18.06
CA GLN A 126 10.07 3.13 -18.53
C GLN A 126 10.13 4.12 -17.35
N ARG A 127 9.44 3.80 -16.25
CA ARG A 127 9.29 4.70 -15.10
C ARG A 127 10.49 4.73 -14.16
N VAL A 128 11.32 3.69 -14.07
CA VAL A 128 12.50 3.66 -13.17
C VAL A 128 13.45 4.83 -13.40
N ARG A 129 13.71 5.22 -14.66
CA ARG A 129 14.56 6.39 -14.95
C ARG A 129 13.90 7.69 -14.51
N HIS A 130 12.61 7.84 -14.81
CA HIS A 130 11.82 9.00 -14.39
C HIS A 130 11.79 9.15 -12.86
N LEU A 131 11.60 8.05 -12.11
CA LEU A 131 11.64 8.04 -10.65
C LEU A 131 12.99 8.52 -10.10
N LEU A 132 14.09 8.12 -10.73
CA LEU A 132 15.43 8.60 -10.38
C LEU A 132 15.56 10.11 -10.60
N ASP A 133 15.08 10.63 -11.73
CA ASP A 133 15.18 12.04 -12.08
C ASP A 133 14.41 12.91 -11.09
N ILE A 134 13.16 12.54 -10.79
CA ILE A 134 12.33 13.30 -9.83
C ILE A 134 12.87 13.20 -8.39
N SER A 135 13.53 12.11 -8.00
CA SER A 135 14.12 11.97 -6.66
C SER A 135 15.30 12.91 -6.40
N LYS A 136 15.90 13.45 -7.45
CA LYS A 136 16.99 14.44 -7.38
C LYS A 136 16.50 15.88 -7.44
N ASN A 137 15.24 16.09 -7.85
CA ASN A 137 14.70 17.43 -8.05
C ASN A 137 14.31 18.06 -6.71
N ASN A 138 15.19 18.89 -6.15
CA ASN A 138 15.04 19.55 -4.85
C ASN A 138 14.09 20.76 -4.90
N THR A 139 12.96 20.66 -5.60
CA THR A 139 11.90 21.67 -5.50
C THR A 139 11.26 21.56 -4.13
N GLN A 140 11.09 22.71 -3.45
CA GLN A 140 10.70 22.95 -2.05
C GLN A 140 9.60 22.06 -1.44
N ASN A 141 8.85 21.29 -2.23
CA ASN A 141 7.75 20.44 -1.78
C ASN A 141 8.01 18.93 -1.80
N ASN A 142 9.12 18.41 -2.36
CA ASN A 142 9.53 16.97 -2.38
C ASN A 142 8.43 15.92 -2.68
N LYS A 143 7.26 16.36 -3.14
CA LYS A 143 6.11 15.51 -3.43
C LYS A 143 6.10 15.29 -4.94
N PRO A 144 6.00 14.03 -5.39
CA PRO A 144 5.84 13.75 -6.80
C PRO A 144 4.55 14.40 -7.28
N GLU A 145 4.58 14.98 -8.49
CA GLU A 145 3.42 15.59 -9.13
C GLU A 145 2.30 14.58 -9.34
N HIS A 146 2.67 13.34 -9.64
CA HIS A 146 1.74 12.22 -9.84
C HIS A 146 1.69 11.29 -8.64
N LYS A 147 0.51 10.71 -8.39
CA LYS A 147 0.35 9.68 -7.37
C LYS A 147 1.04 8.39 -7.83
N LEU A 148 2.17 8.09 -7.20
CA LEU A 148 2.97 6.91 -7.43
C LEU A 148 2.31 5.65 -6.85
N ASP A 149 2.61 4.50 -7.44
CA ASP A 149 2.34 3.21 -6.81
C ASP A 149 3.18 3.02 -5.53
N ASN A 150 2.80 2.10 -4.64
CA ASN A 150 3.51 1.81 -3.40
C ASN A 150 5.01 1.51 -3.59
N ILE A 151 5.39 0.63 -4.52
CA ILE A 151 6.82 0.30 -4.73
C ILE A 151 7.58 1.47 -5.36
N GLU A 152 6.92 2.27 -6.19
CA GLU A 152 7.49 3.50 -6.75
C GLU A 152 7.72 4.56 -5.68
N THR A 153 6.75 4.72 -4.77
CA THR A 153 6.85 5.64 -3.62
C THR A 153 8.05 5.28 -2.76
N LYS A 154 8.23 3.99 -2.45
CA LYS A 154 9.41 3.52 -1.70
C LYS A 154 10.72 3.78 -2.41
N LEU A 155 10.77 3.54 -3.73
CA LEU A 155 11.97 3.75 -4.53
C LEU A 155 12.31 5.24 -4.62
N HIS A 156 11.29 6.07 -4.81
CA HIS A 156 11.40 7.52 -4.81
C HIS A 156 11.92 8.05 -3.46
N ASP A 157 11.33 7.62 -2.35
CA ASP A 157 11.75 8.03 -1.01
C ASP A 157 13.15 7.54 -0.68
N ALA A 158 13.52 6.33 -1.15
CA ALA A 158 14.89 5.85 -1.04
C ALA A 158 15.87 6.74 -1.81
N GLY A 159 15.51 7.15 -3.04
CA GLY A 159 16.28 8.10 -3.84
C GLY A 159 16.48 9.44 -3.12
N ILE A 160 15.40 10.03 -2.60
CA ILE A 160 15.45 11.28 -1.83
C ILE A 160 16.37 11.12 -0.61
N ARG A 161 16.17 10.07 0.20
CA ARG A 161 16.98 9.82 1.40
C ARG A 161 18.46 9.71 1.05
N THR A 162 18.81 8.91 0.04
CA THR A 162 20.19 8.73 -0.40
C THR A 162 20.80 10.04 -0.89
N ASN A 163 20.07 10.84 -1.68
CA ASN A 163 20.56 12.10 -2.21
C ASN A 163 20.76 13.16 -1.10
N THR A 164 19.85 13.21 -0.13
CA THR A 164 19.97 14.08 1.06
C THR A 164 21.17 13.67 1.91
N MET A 165 21.36 12.38 2.18
CA MET A 165 22.54 11.88 2.91
C MET A 165 23.84 12.22 2.18
N TYR A 166 23.86 12.04 0.85
CA TYR A 166 25.02 12.38 0.03
C TYR A 166 25.34 13.88 0.05
N THR A 167 24.32 14.74 -0.05
CA THR A 167 24.48 16.20 0.01
C THR A 167 24.98 16.66 1.37
N ASN A 168 24.42 16.12 2.47
CA ASN A 168 24.86 16.43 3.82
C ASN A 168 26.32 15.97 4.06
N TRP A 169 26.69 14.82 3.51
CA TRP A 169 28.06 14.33 3.56
C TRP A 169 29.02 15.27 2.82
N LEU A 170 28.68 15.71 1.60
CA LEU A 170 29.49 16.66 0.82
C LEU A 170 29.68 18.00 1.55
N GLN A 171 28.67 18.46 2.28
CA GLN A 171 28.70 19.71 3.03
C GLN A 171 29.41 19.60 4.40
N MET A 172 29.89 18.40 4.76
CA MET A 172 30.44 18.10 6.09
C MET A 172 29.46 18.35 7.24
N SER A 173 28.16 18.48 6.96
CA SER A 173 27.11 18.77 7.95
C SER A 173 26.67 17.51 8.72
N ALA A 174 27.10 16.33 8.28
CA ALA A 174 26.85 15.03 8.90
C ALA A 174 27.91 14.61 9.96
N SER A 175 28.85 15.48 10.34
CA SER A 175 29.95 15.14 11.26
C SER A 175 29.55 15.07 12.74
N ASN A 176 28.35 15.50 13.10
CA ASN A 176 27.87 15.52 14.48
C ASN A 176 27.17 14.20 14.83
N ILE A 177 27.63 13.54 15.91
CA ILE A 177 26.95 12.36 16.45
C ILE A 177 25.62 12.81 17.07
N SER A 178 24.51 12.41 16.47
CA SER A 178 23.16 12.69 16.98
C SER A 178 22.57 11.47 17.69
N ILE A 179 21.66 11.72 18.63
CA ILE A 179 20.86 10.67 19.27
C ILE A 179 20.00 9.98 18.19
N SER A 180 19.90 8.65 18.26
CA SER A 180 19.04 7.87 17.35
C SER A 180 17.57 8.31 17.46
N GLU A 181 16.87 8.33 16.33
CA GLU A 181 15.45 8.65 16.24
C GLU A 181 14.61 7.79 17.21
N LEU A 182 14.95 6.51 17.35
CA LEU A 182 14.25 5.60 18.27
C LEU A 182 14.37 6.05 19.72
N VAL A 183 15.54 6.55 20.12
CA VAL A 183 15.78 7.05 21.48
C VAL A 183 15.05 8.37 21.70
N LEU A 184 15.04 9.27 20.70
CA LEU A 184 14.30 10.53 20.74
C LEU A 184 12.79 10.28 20.90
N GLU A 185 12.21 9.39 20.11
CA GLU A 185 10.79 9.04 20.21
C GLU A 185 10.45 8.39 21.56
N HIS A 186 11.34 7.54 22.07
CA HIS A 186 11.18 6.95 23.39
C HIS A 186 11.24 7.99 24.52
N GLN A 187 12.12 8.99 24.43
CA GLN A 187 12.19 10.10 25.38
C GLN A 187 10.93 10.98 25.31
N LYS A 188 10.46 11.32 24.11
CA LYS A 188 9.21 12.07 23.92
C LYS A 188 8.01 11.34 24.52
N LYS A 189 7.92 10.02 24.32
CA LYS A 189 6.85 9.20 24.88
C LYS A 189 6.86 9.22 26.41
N ARG A 190 8.03 9.09 27.04
CA ARG A 190 8.18 9.19 28.51
C ARG A 190 7.74 10.56 29.03
N LYS A 191 8.22 11.64 28.40
CA LYS A 191 7.85 13.01 28.78
C LYS A 191 6.34 13.27 28.67
N ARG A 192 5.66 12.66 27.69
CA ARG A 192 4.20 12.76 27.57
C ARG A 192 3.47 12.04 28.70
N ALA A 193 3.95 10.85 29.09
CA ALA A 193 3.36 10.10 30.19
C ALA A 193 3.51 10.85 31.53
N GLU A 194 4.67 11.46 31.78
CA GLU A 194 4.91 12.30 32.96
C GLU A 194 3.92 13.49 33.03
N LEU A 195 3.63 14.13 31.89
CA LEU A 195 2.67 15.23 31.83
C LEU A 195 1.20 14.80 32.02
N ASP A 196 0.84 13.58 31.58
CA ASP A 196 -0.50 13.03 31.78
C ASP A 196 -0.72 12.62 33.26
N ASP A 197 0.32 12.11 33.93
CA ASP A 197 0.28 11.78 35.37
C ASP A 197 0.15 13.06 36.23
N ASP A 198 0.91 14.12 35.92
CA ASP A 198 0.81 15.42 36.60
C ASP A 198 -0.56 16.11 36.40
N ALA A 199 -1.24 15.86 35.28
CA ALA A 199 -2.57 16.40 34.99
C ALA A 199 -3.70 15.64 35.71
N ALA A 200 -3.49 14.36 36.05
CA ALA A 200 -4.45 13.54 36.78
C ALA A 200 -4.47 13.88 38.28
N ASP A 201 -3.34 14.31 38.86
CA ASP A 201 -3.23 14.70 40.28
C ASP A 201 -3.71 16.15 40.57
N GLY A 202 -4.08 16.93 39.55
CA GLY A 202 -4.47 18.34 39.69
C GLY A 202 -5.95 18.63 40.03
N HIS A 203 -6.79 17.62 40.27
CA HIS A 203 -8.25 17.81 40.45
C HIS A 203 -8.81 17.53 41.86
N ASP A 204 -7.98 17.49 42.92
CA ASP A 204 -8.51 17.47 44.29
C ASP A 204 -7.82 18.51 45.17
N GLY A 205 -8.44 19.68 45.33
CA GLY A 205 -7.87 20.73 46.15
C GLY A 205 -8.69 22.01 46.30
N SER A 206 -9.69 21.96 47.20
CA SER A 206 -10.18 23.03 48.11
C SER A 206 -11.70 23.32 48.03
N PRO A 207 -12.37 23.70 49.15
CA PRO A 207 -11.82 24.46 50.28
C PRO A 207 -12.25 24.03 51.69
N ASN A 208 -11.42 24.31 52.70
CA ASN A 208 -11.98 24.66 54.00
C ASN A 208 -11.10 25.66 54.77
N SER A 209 -11.56 26.91 54.79
CA SER A 209 -11.04 27.99 55.62
C SER A 209 -11.43 27.76 57.08
N LYS A 210 -10.46 27.49 57.96
CA LYS A 210 -10.63 27.69 59.41
C LYS A 210 -9.71 28.79 59.92
N LYS A 211 -10.35 29.92 60.21
CA LYS A 211 -9.84 31.04 61.02
C LYS A 211 -9.28 30.50 62.34
N ARG A 212 -8.11 31.00 62.74
CA ARG A 212 -7.71 31.02 64.16
C ARG A 212 -7.09 32.38 64.46
N ALA A 213 -7.84 33.19 65.20
CA ALA A 213 -7.41 34.47 65.74
C ALA A 213 -6.55 34.23 66.98
N THR A 214 -5.51 35.04 67.12
CA THR A 214 -4.58 35.14 68.24
C THR A 214 -5.14 36.04 69.36
N MET A 215 -4.96 35.61 70.60
CA MET A 215 -4.42 36.42 71.69
C MET A 215 -3.28 35.63 72.33
#